data_AF-A0A352MWH0-F1
#
_entry.id   AF-A0A352MWH0-F1
#
_cell.length_a   1.000
_cell.length_b   1.000
_cell.length_c   1.000
_cell.angle_alpha   90.00
_cell.angle_beta   90.00
_cell.angle_gamma   90.00
#
_symmetry.space_group_name_H-M   'P 1'
#
loop_
_entity.id
_entity.type
_entity.pdbx_description
1 polymer ?
#
loop_
_entity_poly.entity_id
_entity_poly.type
_entity_poly.pdbx_seq_one_letter_code
_entity_poly.pdbx_strand_id
1 'polypeptide(L)'
;CNNFSPFWHFFDVELEEPYLNENVYTDSLEGVFTDLIVPENCIFAMGDNRSQSTDCRRFGCVPIEKIESKVLFRFWPLNLFGKVE
;
A
#
# COMPACT_ATOMS: atom_id res chain seq x y z
N CYS A 1 -16.57 16.37 -9.36
CA CYS A 1 -15.27 17.04 -9.50
C CYS A 1 -14.82 17.56 -8.15
N ASN A 2 -13.63 17.12 -7.74
CA ASN A 2 -12.68 17.80 -6.85
C ASN A 2 -13.00 17.82 -5.36
N ASN A 3 -12.66 16.71 -4.68
CA ASN A 3 -11.79 16.69 -3.50
C ASN A 3 -11.68 15.25 -3.02
N PHE A 4 -10.87 14.45 -3.71
CA PHE A 4 -10.34 13.25 -3.09
C PHE A 4 -9.13 13.70 -2.27
N SER A 5 -9.25 13.58 -0.95
CA SER A 5 -8.13 13.72 -0.03
C SER A 5 -6.95 12.89 -0.55
N PRO A 6 -5.70 13.38 -0.50
CA PRO A 6 -4.54 12.59 -0.91
C PRO A 6 -4.25 11.43 0.06
N PHE A 7 -5.04 11.29 1.13
CA PHE A 7 -4.79 10.38 2.24
C PHE A 7 -5.79 9.21 2.28
N TRP A 8 -5.27 7.98 2.35
CA TRP A 8 -6.07 6.77 2.55
C TRP A 8 -6.35 6.56 4.03
N HIS A 9 -7.61 6.31 4.34
CA HIS A 9 -8.03 5.84 5.65
C HIS A 9 -7.86 4.33 5.68
N PHE A 10 -6.70 3.90 6.14
CA PHE A 10 -6.47 2.50 6.45
C PHE A 10 -6.85 2.29 7.92
N PHE A 11 -7.89 1.50 8.18
CA PHE A 11 -8.37 1.24 9.54
C PHE A 11 -8.80 2.50 10.33
N ASP A 12 -9.49 3.46 9.69
CA ASP A 12 -9.88 4.76 10.28
C ASP A 12 -8.70 5.65 10.74
N VAL A 13 -7.46 5.27 10.42
CA VAL A 13 -6.26 6.04 10.72
C VAL A 13 -5.67 6.57 9.43
N GLU A 14 -5.43 7.87 9.41
CA GLU A 14 -4.69 8.55 8.36
C GLU A 14 -3.21 8.17 8.46
N LEU A 15 -2.66 7.55 7.42
CA LEU A 15 -1.26 7.15 7.37
C LEU A 15 -0.43 8.24 6.70
N GLU A 16 0.57 8.77 7.42
CA GLU A 16 1.57 9.65 6.83
C GLU A 16 2.61 8.80 6.07
N GLU A 17 2.76 9.05 4.77
CA GLU A 17 3.67 8.30 3.88
C GLU A 17 4.85 9.19 3.42
N PRO A 18 5.80 9.57 4.32
CA PRO A 18 6.87 10.53 4.01
C PRO A 18 7.89 10.01 2.99
N TYR A 19 7.85 8.71 2.69
CA TYR A 19 8.67 8.06 1.67
C TYR A 19 8.11 8.21 0.24
N LEU A 20 6.87 8.68 0.09
CA LEU A 20 6.29 8.96 -1.22
C LEU A 20 6.64 10.37 -1.67
N ASN A 21 6.78 10.52 -2.99
CA ASN A 21 6.91 11.84 -3.59
C ASN A 21 5.57 12.58 -3.53
N GLU A 22 5.59 13.90 -3.31
CA GLU A 22 4.39 14.76 -3.25
C GLU A 22 3.49 14.66 -4.50
N ASN A 23 4.05 14.26 -5.65
CA ASN A 23 3.31 14.07 -6.89
C ASN A 23 2.64 12.69 -7.03
N VAL A 24 2.79 11.82 -6.03
CA VAL A 24 2.14 10.51 -5.98
C VAL A 24 0.77 10.70 -5.35
N TYR A 25 -0.24 10.90 -6.19
CA TYR A 25 -1.62 10.72 -5.78
C TYR A 25 -1.98 9.26 -5.93
N THR A 26 -2.90 8.81 -5.09
CA THR A 26 -3.50 7.52 -5.33
C THR A 26 -4.84 7.74 -5.99
N ASP A 27 -4.93 7.23 -7.20
CA ASP A 27 -6.19 7.15 -7.89
C ASP A 27 -6.85 5.81 -7.56
N SER A 28 -8.18 5.83 -7.62
CA SER A 28 -8.99 4.63 -7.63
C SER A 28 -8.63 3.71 -8.80
N LEU A 29 -8.15 4.22 -9.95
CA LEU A 29 -7.51 3.43 -11.03
C LEU A 29 -8.30 2.16 -11.42
N GLU A 30 -9.63 2.29 -11.56
CA GLU A 30 -10.60 1.18 -11.76
C GLU A 30 -10.61 0.09 -10.67
N GLY A 31 -9.92 0.34 -9.57
CA GLY A 31 -9.90 -0.45 -8.36
C GLY A 31 -11.26 -0.48 -7.68
N VAL A 32 -11.88 -1.66 -7.75
CA VAL A 32 -13.18 -1.95 -7.12
C VAL A 32 -13.11 -1.83 -5.59
N PHE A 33 -11.91 -1.95 -5.02
CA PHE A 33 -11.66 -2.07 -3.59
C PHE A 33 -10.95 -0.84 -3.02
N THR A 34 -11.50 0.35 -3.28
CA THR A 34 -10.91 1.64 -2.83
C THR A 34 -11.64 2.25 -1.64
N ASP A 35 -12.88 1.83 -1.39
CA ASP A 35 -13.66 2.22 -0.22
C ASP A 35 -14.18 0.95 0.48
N LEU A 36 -13.33 0.37 1.33
CA LEU A 36 -13.67 -0.82 2.09
C LEU A 36 -13.07 -0.77 3.49
N ILE A 37 -13.72 -1.48 4.40
CA ILE A 37 -13.20 -1.77 5.73
C ILE A 37 -12.47 -3.11 5.64
N VAL A 38 -11.18 -3.12 6.00
CA VAL A 38 -10.37 -4.34 6.00
C VAL A 38 -10.90 -5.26 7.10
N PRO A 39 -11.34 -6.49 6.77
CA PRO A 39 -11.83 -7.43 7.77
C PRO A 39 -10.70 -7.90 8.69
N GLU A 40 -11.06 -8.38 9.88
CA GLU A 40 -10.11 -9.00 10.80
C GLU A 40 -9.31 -10.12 10.10
N ASN A 41 -8.05 -10.27 10.50
CA ASN A 41 -7.08 -11.21 9.92
C ASN A 41 -6.79 -11.03 8.42
N CYS A 42 -7.10 -9.88 7.84
CA CYS A 42 -6.67 -9.52 6.49
C CYS A 42 -5.76 -8.28 6.51
N ILE A 43 -4.93 -8.17 5.49
CA ILE A 43 -4.14 -6.98 5.19
C ILE A 43 -4.62 -6.39 3.88
N PHE A 44 -4.62 -5.06 3.80
CA PHE A 44 -4.65 -4.34 2.54
C PHE A 44 -3.23 -3.80 2.33
N ALA A 45 -2.69 -3.94 1.13
CA ALA A 45 -1.33 -3.54 0.80
C ALA A 45 -1.36 -2.80 -0.52
N MET A 46 -0.60 -1.71 -0.59
CA MET A 46 -0.48 -0.86 -1.77
C MET A 46 0.98 -0.73 -2.16
N GLY A 47 1.26 -0.78 -3.46
CA GLY A 47 2.60 -0.55 -3.95
C GLY A 47 2.93 0.94 -3.99
N ASP A 48 4.20 1.28 -3.76
CA ASP A 48 4.68 2.66 -3.84
C ASP A 48 4.59 3.23 -5.26
N ASN A 49 4.74 2.37 -6.28
CA ASN A 49 4.51 2.75 -7.67
C ASN A 49 3.00 2.70 -7.99
N ARG A 50 2.25 3.68 -7.45
CA ARG A 50 0.78 3.69 -7.43
C ARG A 50 0.12 3.50 -8.80
N SER A 51 0.74 3.97 -9.88
CA SER A 51 0.19 3.90 -11.24
C SER A 51 0.49 2.60 -11.98
N GLN A 52 1.51 1.84 -11.57
CA GLN A 52 1.93 0.59 -12.22
C GLN A 52 1.72 -0.64 -11.33
N SER A 53 1.40 -0.45 -10.06
CA SER A 53 1.15 -1.54 -9.12
C SER A 53 -0.24 -2.13 -9.33
N THR A 54 -0.31 -3.44 -9.54
CA THR A 54 -1.54 -4.22 -9.37
C THR A 54 -1.54 -4.77 -7.95
N ASP A 55 -2.27 -4.11 -7.04
CA ASP A 55 -2.30 -4.41 -5.61
C ASP A 55 -3.74 -4.54 -5.09
N CYS A 56 -3.92 -4.48 -3.77
CA CYS A 56 -5.21 -4.79 -3.12
C CYS A 56 -6.37 -3.90 -3.61
N ARG A 57 -6.08 -2.72 -4.17
CA ARG A 57 -7.07 -1.86 -4.84
C ARG A 57 -7.84 -2.61 -5.94
N ARG A 58 -7.21 -3.58 -6.61
CA ARG A 58 -7.78 -4.32 -7.75
C ARG A 58 -8.36 -5.67 -7.38
N PHE A 59 -7.71 -6.42 -6.47
CA PHE A 59 -8.11 -7.79 -6.14
C PHE A 59 -8.64 -7.99 -4.71
N GLY A 60 -8.64 -6.94 -3.88
CA GLY A 60 -9.13 -6.98 -2.50
C GLY A 60 -8.05 -7.35 -1.47
N CYS A 61 -8.47 -7.46 -0.21
CA CYS A 61 -7.56 -7.75 0.91
C CYS A 61 -6.99 -9.18 0.86
N VAL A 62 -5.80 -9.36 1.43
CA VAL A 62 -5.12 -10.65 1.52
C VAL A 62 -5.18 -11.16 2.97
N PRO A 63 -5.66 -12.40 3.22
CA PRO A 63 -5.62 -13.01 4.54
C PRO A 63 -4.18 -13.13 5.06
N ILE A 64 -3.98 -12.85 6.35
CA ILE A 64 -2.66 -12.94 7.02
C ILE A 64 -2.06 -14.34 6.88
N GLU A 65 -2.90 -15.38 6.87
CA GLU A 65 -2.49 -16.78 6.69
C GLU A 65 -1.80 -17.06 5.35
N LYS A 66 -2.04 -16.23 4.33
CA LYS A 66 -1.40 -16.35 3.02
C LYS A 66 -0.06 -15.60 2.94
N ILE A 67 0.33 -14.89 3.99
CA ILE A 67 1.61 -14.16 4.04
C ILE A 67 2.70 -15.16 4.39
N GLU A 68 3.55 -15.48 3.42
CA GLU A 68 4.65 -16.43 3.63
C GLU A 68 5.83 -15.82 4.39
N SER A 69 6.15 -14.54 4.14
CA SER A 69 7.31 -13.89 4.75
C SER A 69 7.21 -12.36 4.75
N LYS A 70 7.96 -11.74 5.66
CA LYS A 70 8.20 -10.29 5.70
C LYS A 70 9.63 -10.00 5.26
N VAL A 71 9.80 -9.04 4.35
CA VAL A 71 11.13 -8.58 3.94
C VAL A 71 11.73 -7.75 5.06
N LEU A 72 12.84 -8.23 5.63
CA LEU A 72 13.54 -7.57 6.74
C LEU A 72 14.88 -6.95 6.33
N PHE A 73 15.53 -7.50 5.29
CA PHE A 73 16.85 -7.09 4.84
C PHE A 73 16.91 -6.96 3.32
N ARG A 74 17.53 -5.88 2.85
CA ARG A 74 17.88 -5.67 1.44
C ARG A 74 19.35 -6.04 1.26
N PHE A 75 19.62 -7.04 0.42
CA PHE A 75 21.00 -7.46 0.15
C PHE A 75 21.62 -6.76 -1.09
N TRP A 76 20.80 -6.27 -2.03
CA TRP A 76 21.24 -5.66 -3.28
C TRP A 76 20.40 -4.43 -3.63
N PRO A 77 20.99 -3.37 -4.25
CA PRO A 77 22.41 -3.18 -4.53
C PRO A 77 23.24 -2.99 -3.25
N LEU A 78 24.53 -3.40 -3.26
CA LEU A 78 25.37 -3.47 -2.05
C LEU A 78 25.54 -2.13 -1.32
N ASN A 79 25.43 -1.00 -2.04
CA ASN A 79 25.47 0.34 -1.46
C ASN A 79 24.21 0.71 -0.67
N LEU A 80 23.15 -0.07 -0.79
CA LEU A 80 21.88 0.04 -0.06
C LEU A 80 21.66 -1.18 0.85
N PHE A 81 22.73 -1.93 1.17
CA PHE A 81 22.67 -3.05 2.09
C PHE A 81 22.22 -2.56 3.48
N GLY A 82 21.18 -3.18 4.02
CA GLY A 82 20.67 -2.81 5.33
C GLY A 82 19.33 -3.42 5.67
N LYS A 83 18.86 -3.12 6.88
CA LYS A 83 17.49 -3.43 7.30
C LYS A 83 16.51 -2.55 6.52
N VAL A 84 15.39 -3.14 6.14
CA VAL A 84 14.24 -2.39 5.59
C VAL A 84 13.38 -1.99 6.79
N GLU A 85 13.41 -0.70 7.15
CA GLU A 85 12.55 -0.08 8.17
C GLU A 85 11.55 0.85 7.50
#